data_AF-A0A6V7K6J1-F1
#
_entry.id   AF-A0A6V7K6J1-F1
#
_cell.length_a   1.000
_cell.length_b   1.000
_cell.length_c   1.000
_cell.angle_alpha   90.00
_cell.angle_beta   90.00
_cell.angle_gamma   90.00
#
_symmetry.space_group_name_H-M   'P 1'
#
loop_
_entity.id
_entity.type
_entity.pdbx_description
1 polymer ?
#
loop_
_entity_poly.entity_id
_entity_poly.type
_entity_poly.pdbx_seq_one_letter_code
_entity_poly.pdbx_strand_id
1 'polypeptide(L)'
;FTGADIETMINQAALRAAVEGAEFVTMDHLYKAMEKVVLGPELKGMMPDSEENAITAYHEAGHAIVSYYTKDSMPLSKVTIIPRAGSLGHTSYVPKKDVYHNTKSQLLAAMDSAFGGRVAEELIFGPEKITTGSAMDLQRASEIASSMVKNYGMSEKAGFRTQHEEKTEYSPGTAEIIDNEVKRLLQ
;
A
#
# COMPACT_ATOMS: atom_id res chain seq x y z
N PHE A 1 7.45 -2.88 -14.19
CA PHE A 1 7.25 -2.24 -15.50
C PHE A 1 7.49 -3.27 -16.59
N THR A 2 6.50 -3.45 -17.46
CA THR A 2 6.63 -4.17 -18.73
C THR A 2 7.29 -3.27 -19.78
N GLY A 3 7.67 -3.83 -20.93
CA GLY A 3 8.16 -3.02 -22.06
C GLY A 3 7.15 -1.96 -22.52
N ALA A 4 5.86 -2.31 -22.51
CA ALA A 4 4.76 -1.41 -22.85
C ALA A 4 4.62 -0.26 -21.83
N ASP A 5 4.85 -0.53 -20.54
CA ASP A 5 4.81 0.52 -19.51
C ASP A 5 5.95 1.52 -19.70
N ILE A 6 7.15 1.03 -20.06
CA ILE A 6 8.31 1.87 -20.32
C ILE A 6 8.07 2.72 -21.58
N GLU A 7 7.58 2.12 -22.66
CA GLU A 7 7.21 2.85 -23.88
C GLU A 7 6.18 3.95 -23.57
N THR A 8 5.14 3.61 -22.82
CA THR A 8 4.11 4.56 -22.40
C THR A 8 4.71 5.69 -21.57
N MET A 9 5.57 5.38 -20.59
CA MET A 9 6.25 6.37 -19.75
C MET A 9 7.11 7.34 -20.57
N ILE A 10 7.93 6.82 -21.50
CA ILE A 10 8.79 7.65 -22.34
C ILE A 10 7.94 8.54 -23.26
N ASN A 11 6.89 7.99 -23.87
CA ASN A 11 5.99 8.75 -24.73
C ASN A 11 5.28 9.89 -23.96
N GLN A 12 4.79 9.62 -22.75
CA GLN A 12 4.16 10.64 -21.89
C GLN A 12 5.16 11.73 -21.47
N ALA A 13 6.40 11.37 -21.18
CA ALA A 13 7.44 12.34 -20.83
C ALA A 13 7.79 13.26 -22.01
N ALA A 14 7.93 12.70 -23.21
CA ALA A 14 8.19 13.45 -24.43
C ALA A 14 7.04 14.39 -24.79
N LEU A 15 5.79 13.91 -24.71
CA LEU A 15 4.60 14.73 -24.95
C LEU A 15 4.56 15.91 -23.98
N ARG A 16 4.87 15.68 -22.70
CA ARG A 16 4.88 16.74 -21.69
C ARG A 16 5.97 17.77 -21.94
N ALA A 17 7.18 17.33 -22.29
CA ALA A 17 8.26 18.23 -22.69
C ALA A 17 7.85 19.13 -23.87
N ALA A 18 7.19 18.57 -24.87
CA ALA A 18 6.70 19.31 -26.05
C ALA A 18 5.61 20.34 -25.69
N VAL A 19 4.67 19.97 -24.81
CA VAL A 19 3.62 20.89 -24.32
C VAL A 19 4.21 22.04 -23.50
N GLU A 20 5.25 21.77 -22.72
CA GLU A 20 5.95 22.78 -21.91
C GLU A 20 6.97 23.60 -22.73
N GLY A 21 7.16 23.28 -24.02
CA GLY A 21 8.10 23.97 -24.91
C GLY A 21 9.57 23.73 -24.57
N ALA A 22 9.87 22.63 -23.87
CA ALA A 22 11.23 22.29 -23.45
C ALA A 22 12.05 21.73 -24.63
N GLU A 23 13.32 22.13 -24.71
CA GLU A 23 14.24 21.67 -25.77
C GLU A 23 14.62 20.19 -25.60
N PHE A 24 14.67 19.70 -24.36
CA PHE A 24 15.03 18.33 -24.02
C PHE A 24 14.08 17.72 -23.00
N VAL A 25 13.95 16.39 -23.02
CA VAL A 25 13.26 15.65 -21.95
C VAL A 25 14.14 15.65 -20.71
N THR A 26 13.63 16.18 -19.60
CA THR A 26 14.33 16.23 -18.31
C THR A 26 13.91 15.06 -17.42
N MET A 27 14.67 14.83 -16.34
CA MET A 27 14.29 13.87 -15.30
C MET A 27 12.93 14.19 -14.68
N ASP A 28 12.57 15.46 -14.54
CA ASP A 28 11.27 15.86 -14.01
C ASP A 28 10.11 15.39 -14.92
N HIS A 29 10.28 15.48 -16.25
CA HIS A 29 9.29 14.94 -17.18
C HIS A 29 9.14 13.42 -17.06
N LEU A 30 10.26 12.70 -16.89
CA LEU A 30 10.26 11.26 -16.69
C LEU A 30 9.60 10.87 -15.36
N TYR A 31 9.92 11.55 -14.26
CA TYR A 31 9.30 11.31 -12.97
C TYR A 31 7.79 11.53 -13.01
N LYS A 32 7.34 12.66 -13.58
CA LYS A 32 5.90 12.96 -13.72
C LYS A 32 5.16 11.96 -14.62
N ALA A 33 5.82 11.47 -15.67
CA ALA A 33 5.26 10.43 -16.53
C ALA A 33 5.17 9.09 -15.80
N MET A 34 6.22 8.70 -15.07
CA MET A 34 6.23 7.50 -14.23
C MET A 34 5.11 7.56 -13.18
N GLU A 35 4.95 8.68 -12.48
CA GLU A 35 3.87 8.87 -11.50
C GLU A 35 2.49 8.74 -12.13
N LYS A 36 2.29 9.28 -13.35
CA LYS A 36 1.02 9.14 -14.06
C LYS A 36 0.74 7.69 -14.47
N VAL A 37 1.76 6.92 -14.84
CA VAL A 37 1.62 5.50 -15.18
C VAL A 37 1.33 4.66 -13.95
N VAL A 38 2.01 4.93 -12.83
CA VAL A 38 1.88 4.14 -11.59
C VAL A 38 0.61 4.50 -10.81
N LEU A 39 0.31 5.79 -10.66
CA LEU A 39 -0.74 6.30 -9.78
C LEU A 39 -1.97 6.83 -10.54
N GLY A 40 -1.91 6.87 -11.88
CA GLY A 40 -2.96 7.47 -12.69
C GLY A 40 -2.87 9.01 -12.76
N PRO A 41 -3.78 9.64 -13.54
CA PRO A 41 -3.79 11.08 -13.73
C PRO A 41 -4.19 11.82 -12.45
N GLU A 42 -3.59 13.00 -12.25
CA GLU A 42 -3.97 13.95 -11.20
C GLU A 42 -5.35 14.54 -11.50
N LEU A 43 -6.21 14.62 -10.47
CA LEU A 43 -7.53 15.22 -10.58
C LEU A 43 -7.44 16.74 -10.41
N LYS A 44 -7.03 17.43 -11.48
CA LYS A 44 -6.94 18.89 -11.49
C LYS A 44 -8.32 19.51 -11.28
N GLY A 45 -8.48 20.28 -10.20
CA GLY A 45 -9.71 20.99 -9.86
C GLY A 45 -10.55 20.35 -8.74
N MET A 46 -10.20 19.13 -8.32
CA MET A 46 -10.72 18.56 -7.08
C MET A 46 -9.82 19.03 -5.94
N MET A 47 -10.23 20.09 -5.26
CA MET A 47 -9.65 20.46 -3.96
C MET A 47 -10.58 19.92 -2.89
N PRO A 48 -10.15 18.89 -2.13
CA PRO A 48 -10.87 18.48 -0.93
C PRO A 48 -11.03 19.68 0.00
N ASP A 49 -12.07 19.66 0.83
CA ASP A 49 -12.18 20.67 1.87
C ASP A 49 -11.00 20.57 2.86
N SER A 50 -10.85 21.58 3.72
CA SER A 50 -9.74 21.59 4.67
C SER A 50 -9.77 20.43 5.67
N GLU A 51 -10.96 19.88 5.98
CA GLU A 51 -11.12 18.78 6.93
C GLU A 51 -10.74 17.45 6.27
N GLU A 52 -11.26 17.15 5.08
CA GLU A 52 -10.91 15.99 4.26
C GLU A 52 -9.41 15.97 3.91
N ASN A 53 -8.85 17.13 3.57
CA ASN A 53 -7.42 17.24 3.29
C ASN A 53 -6.57 17.00 4.54
N ALA A 54 -7.03 17.45 5.71
CA ALA A 54 -6.36 17.15 6.98
C ALA A 54 -6.43 15.65 7.30
N ILE A 55 -7.61 15.03 7.16
CA ILE A 55 -7.78 13.59 7.36
C ILE A 55 -6.80 12.82 6.46
N THR A 56 -6.78 13.13 5.16
CA THR A 56 -5.87 12.50 4.20
C THR A 56 -4.40 12.71 4.59
N ALA A 57 -4.03 13.92 5.02
CA ALA A 57 -2.66 14.20 5.44
C ALA A 57 -2.23 13.40 6.67
N TYR A 58 -3.09 13.27 7.68
CA TYR A 58 -2.79 12.44 8.86
C TYR A 58 -2.78 10.95 8.51
N HIS A 59 -3.64 10.51 7.61
CA HIS A 59 -3.68 9.13 7.12
C HIS A 59 -2.35 8.75 6.43
N GLU A 60 -1.92 9.54 5.44
CA GLU A 60 -0.67 9.30 4.72
C GLU A 60 0.56 9.47 5.62
N ALA A 61 0.52 10.42 6.56
CA ALA A 61 1.56 10.55 7.58
C ALA A 61 1.63 9.33 8.50
N GLY A 62 0.49 8.71 8.82
CA GLY A 62 0.40 7.47 9.58
C GLY A 62 1.16 6.33 8.92
N HIS A 63 0.89 6.07 7.64
CA HIS A 63 1.67 5.11 6.85
C HIS A 63 3.15 5.42 6.88
N ALA A 64 3.53 6.66 6.56
CA ALA A 64 4.92 7.07 6.46
C ALA A 64 5.67 6.92 7.80
N ILE A 65 5.10 7.36 8.91
CA ILE A 65 5.76 7.28 10.22
C ILE A 65 5.93 5.82 10.64
N VAL A 66 4.88 5.01 10.54
CA VAL A 66 4.96 3.60 10.93
C VAL A 66 5.98 2.88 10.07
N SER A 67 5.94 3.02 8.75
CA SER A 67 6.93 2.39 7.87
C SER A 67 8.35 2.85 8.11
N TYR A 68 8.56 4.12 8.48
CA TYR A 68 9.89 4.66 8.75
C TYR A 68 10.52 4.06 10.02
N TYR A 69 9.72 3.86 11.06
CA TYR A 69 10.20 3.33 12.35
C TYR A 69 10.14 1.81 12.47
N THR A 70 9.34 1.14 11.64
CA THR A 70 9.25 -0.32 11.66
C THR A 70 10.45 -0.96 10.96
N LYS A 71 11.16 -1.80 11.71
CA LYS A 71 12.30 -2.57 11.19
C LYS A 71 11.84 -3.50 10.06
N ASP A 72 12.71 -3.68 9.05
CA ASP A 72 12.47 -4.51 7.87
C ASP A 72 11.30 -4.03 6.97
N SER A 73 10.72 -2.85 7.24
CA SER A 73 9.76 -2.23 6.35
C SER A 73 10.40 -1.82 5.02
N MET A 74 9.56 -1.72 3.99
CA MET A 74 10.03 -1.26 2.68
C MET A 74 10.42 0.22 2.75
N PRO A 75 11.51 0.63 2.09
CA PRO A 75 11.91 2.03 2.06
C PRO A 75 10.83 2.93 1.46
N LEU A 76 10.52 4.00 2.17
CA LEU A 76 9.67 5.07 1.67
C LEU A 76 10.34 5.79 0.50
N SER A 77 9.55 6.06 -0.53
CA SER A 77 9.98 6.79 -1.72
C SER A 77 9.31 8.16 -1.80
N LYS A 78 7.98 8.20 -1.66
CA LYS A 78 7.20 9.43 -1.78
C LYS A 78 5.92 9.36 -0.94
N VAL A 79 5.51 10.50 -0.39
CA VAL A 79 4.23 10.70 0.26
C VAL A 79 3.56 11.91 -0.38
N THR A 80 2.27 11.82 -0.71
CA THR A 80 1.51 12.91 -1.34
C THR A 80 0.06 12.91 -0.89
N ILE A 81 -0.53 14.10 -0.74
CA ILE A 81 -1.97 14.32 -0.49
C ILE A 81 -2.68 14.87 -1.72
N ILE A 82 -2.03 14.81 -2.88
CA ILE A 82 -2.59 15.26 -4.14
C ILE A 82 -3.51 14.16 -4.68
N PRO A 83 -4.81 14.46 -4.90
CA PRO A 83 -5.77 13.46 -5.34
C PRO A 83 -5.47 12.99 -6.77
N ARG A 84 -5.58 11.68 -6.97
CA ARG A 84 -5.42 10.99 -8.26
C ARG A 84 -6.62 10.08 -8.50
N ALA A 85 -6.78 9.61 -9.73
CA ALA A 85 -7.88 8.71 -10.08
C ALA A 85 -7.88 7.45 -9.20
N GLY A 86 -8.78 7.40 -8.20
CA GLY A 86 -8.94 6.28 -7.28
C GLY A 86 -8.31 6.45 -5.89
N SER A 87 -7.64 7.58 -5.58
CA SER A 87 -7.10 7.85 -4.23
C SER A 87 -6.97 9.35 -3.93
N LEU A 88 -7.21 9.75 -2.67
CA LEU A 88 -7.05 11.14 -2.20
C LEU A 88 -5.60 11.45 -1.76
N GLY A 89 -4.87 10.44 -1.32
CA GLY A 89 -3.47 10.50 -0.96
C GLY A 89 -2.72 9.26 -1.45
N HIS A 90 -1.40 9.26 -1.35
CA HIS A 90 -0.64 8.05 -1.64
C HIS A 90 0.75 8.05 -0.98
N THR A 91 1.08 6.93 -0.35
CA THR A 91 2.41 6.60 0.17
C THR A 91 3.05 5.49 -0.68
N SER A 92 4.12 5.83 -1.38
CA SER A 92 4.87 4.92 -2.25
C SER A 92 6.10 4.33 -1.56
N TYR A 93 6.30 3.03 -1.79
CA TYR A 93 7.46 2.26 -1.34
C TYR A 93 8.25 1.76 -2.54
N VAL A 94 9.58 1.83 -2.47
CA VAL A 94 10.46 1.29 -3.52
C VAL A 94 11.49 0.35 -2.90
N PRO A 95 11.51 -0.94 -3.28
CA PRO A 95 12.49 -1.87 -2.75
C PRO A 95 13.90 -1.52 -3.25
N LYS A 96 14.91 -1.69 -2.40
CA LYS A 96 16.32 -1.41 -2.77
C LYS A 96 16.89 -2.38 -3.80
N LYS A 97 16.28 -3.56 -3.92
CA LYS A 97 16.66 -4.66 -4.79
C LYS A 97 15.43 -5.47 -5.13
N ASP A 98 15.51 -6.28 -6.17
CA ASP A 98 14.46 -7.23 -6.50
C ASP A 98 14.23 -8.18 -5.33
N VAL A 99 12.95 -8.30 -4.92
CA VAL A 99 12.53 -9.13 -3.79
C VAL A 99 11.87 -10.38 -4.36
N TYR A 100 12.56 -11.51 -4.25
CA TYR A 100 12.04 -12.83 -4.64
C TYR A 100 11.34 -13.55 -3.48
N HIS A 101 11.75 -13.26 -2.25
CA HIS A 101 11.25 -13.89 -1.04
C HIS A 101 11.01 -12.83 0.03
N ASN A 102 9.87 -12.95 0.72
CA ASN A 102 9.53 -12.11 1.87
C ASN A 102 9.68 -12.92 3.16
N THR A 103 10.41 -12.36 4.12
CA THR A 103 10.54 -12.92 5.46
C THR A 103 9.28 -12.63 6.29
N LYS A 104 9.10 -13.39 7.37
CA LYS A 104 8.00 -13.14 8.33
C LYS A 104 8.04 -11.71 8.88
N SER A 105 9.22 -11.15 9.19
CA SER A 105 9.33 -9.78 9.71
C SER A 105 8.94 -8.74 8.67
N GLN A 106 9.29 -8.93 7.39
CA GLN A 106 8.87 -8.03 6.31
C GLN A 106 7.36 -8.05 6.07
N LEU A 107 6.72 -9.22 6.18
CA LEU A 107 5.26 -9.33 6.06
C LEU A 107 4.56 -8.65 7.24
N LEU A 108 5.05 -8.83 8.47
CA LEU A 108 4.56 -8.11 9.64
C LEU A 108 4.76 -6.60 9.48
N ALA A 109 5.94 -6.15 9.02
CA ALA A 109 6.20 -4.74 8.79
C ALA A 109 5.29 -4.12 7.71
N ALA A 110 4.93 -4.89 6.68
CA ALA A 110 3.96 -4.48 5.68
C ALA A 110 2.55 -4.36 6.26
N MET A 111 2.16 -5.24 7.19
CA MET A 111 0.89 -5.13 7.92
C MET A 111 0.88 -3.91 8.83
N ASP A 112 1.94 -3.69 9.63
CA ASP A 112 2.07 -2.51 10.50
C ASP A 112 1.90 -1.23 9.68
N SER A 113 2.57 -1.16 8.53
CA SER A 113 2.48 -0.02 7.61
C SER A 113 1.06 0.18 7.09
N ALA A 114 0.34 -0.89 6.74
CA ALA A 114 -1.05 -0.81 6.29
C ALA A 114 -2.00 -0.29 7.38
N PHE A 115 -1.77 -0.63 8.65
CA PHE A 115 -2.57 -0.09 9.75
C PHE A 115 -2.28 1.38 10.09
N GLY A 116 -1.13 1.90 9.66
CA GLY A 116 -0.65 3.23 10.02
C GLY A 116 -1.65 4.35 9.75
N GLY A 117 -2.31 4.35 8.58
CA GLY A 117 -3.30 5.37 8.22
C GLY A 117 -4.51 5.39 9.15
N ARG A 118 -5.13 4.22 9.37
CA ARG A 118 -6.28 4.09 10.28
C ARG A 118 -5.94 4.45 11.73
N VAL A 119 -4.79 4.01 12.24
CA VAL A 119 -4.35 4.32 13.60
C VAL A 119 -4.12 5.83 13.76
N ALA A 120 -3.52 6.48 12.75
CA ALA A 120 -3.33 7.93 12.79
C ALA A 120 -4.67 8.69 12.80
N GLU A 121 -5.65 8.27 11.99
CA GLU A 121 -6.99 8.86 12.03
C GLU A 121 -7.63 8.71 13.42
N GLU A 122 -7.62 7.51 13.98
CA GLU A 122 -8.23 7.22 15.28
C GLU A 122 -7.57 8.02 16.42
N LEU A 123 -6.24 8.13 16.43
CA LEU A 123 -5.51 8.86 17.47
C LEU A 123 -5.76 10.37 17.44
N ILE A 124 -5.95 10.95 16.24
CA ILE A 124 -6.07 12.41 16.07
C ILE A 124 -7.53 12.86 16.09
N PHE A 125 -8.43 12.11 15.45
CA PHE A 125 -9.83 12.50 15.28
C PHE A 125 -10.80 11.71 16.17
N GLY A 126 -10.33 10.64 16.81
CA GLY A 126 -11.12 9.75 17.67
C GLY A 126 -11.79 8.60 16.91
N PRO A 127 -12.30 7.60 17.64
CA PRO A 127 -12.84 6.36 17.06
C PRO A 127 -14.09 6.58 16.18
N GLU A 128 -14.88 7.62 16.46
CA GLU A 128 -16.09 7.96 15.70
C GLU A 128 -15.79 8.64 14.35
N LYS A 129 -14.55 9.07 14.13
CA LYS A 129 -14.12 9.77 12.91
C LYS A 129 -13.21 8.95 12.00
N ILE A 130 -13.09 7.64 12.26
CA ILE A 130 -12.38 6.73 11.36
C ILE A 130 -13.11 6.66 10.02
N THR A 131 -12.37 6.82 8.94
CA THR A 131 -12.95 6.88 7.59
C THR A 131 -12.93 5.54 6.86
N THR A 132 -13.72 5.47 5.78
CA THR A 132 -13.72 4.34 4.85
C THR A 132 -12.47 4.28 3.96
N GLY A 133 -11.60 5.30 4.01
CA GLY A 133 -10.37 5.38 3.22
C GLY A 133 -9.39 4.23 3.50
N SER A 134 -9.40 3.72 4.73
CA SER A 134 -8.54 2.60 5.16
C SER A 134 -8.96 1.21 4.64
N ALA A 135 -10.06 1.11 3.86
CA ALA A 135 -10.60 -0.18 3.43
C ALA A 135 -9.60 -1.02 2.60
N MET A 136 -8.87 -0.38 1.67
CA MET A 136 -7.87 -1.05 0.84
C MET A 136 -6.68 -1.54 1.68
N ASP A 137 -6.26 -0.75 2.67
CA ASP A 137 -5.15 -1.12 3.55
C ASP A 137 -5.51 -2.29 4.46
N LEU A 138 -6.74 -2.28 5.02
CA LEU A 138 -7.27 -3.38 5.81
C LEU A 138 -7.44 -4.65 4.99
N GLN A 139 -7.88 -4.53 3.74
CA GLN A 139 -7.94 -5.66 2.82
C GLN A 139 -6.55 -6.25 2.62
N ARG A 140 -5.55 -5.42 2.30
CA ARG A 140 -4.17 -5.85 2.11
C ARG A 140 -3.59 -6.51 3.36
N ALA A 141 -3.78 -5.92 4.54
CA ALA A 141 -3.32 -6.49 5.81
C ALA A 141 -3.97 -7.86 6.07
N SER A 142 -5.27 -7.98 5.79
CA SER A 142 -6.02 -9.23 5.94
C SER A 142 -5.53 -10.32 4.98
N GLU A 143 -5.24 -9.96 3.73
CA GLU A 143 -4.68 -10.88 2.72
C GLU A 143 -3.29 -11.38 3.11
N ILE A 144 -2.44 -10.50 3.65
CA ILE A 144 -1.12 -10.87 4.17
C ILE A 144 -1.27 -11.82 5.35
N ALA A 145 -2.08 -11.46 6.35
CA ALA A 145 -2.30 -12.29 7.53
C ALA A 145 -2.86 -13.68 7.16
N SER A 146 -3.85 -13.73 6.26
CA SER A 146 -4.40 -14.97 5.73
C SER A 146 -3.34 -15.82 5.03
N SER A 147 -2.51 -15.20 4.18
CA SER A 147 -1.44 -15.91 3.46
C SER A 147 -0.34 -16.42 4.39
N MET A 148 0.02 -15.64 5.41
CA MET A 148 0.98 -16.05 6.44
C MET A 148 0.53 -17.33 7.15
N VAL A 149 -0.75 -17.45 7.47
CA VAL A 149 -1.31 -18.61 8.17
C VAL A 149 -1.60 -19.79 7.23
N LYS A 150 -2.24 -19.55 6.08
CA LYS A 150 -2.74 -20.60 5.18
C LYS A 150 -1.69 -21.14 4.21
N ASN A 151 -0.82 -20.28 3.71
CA ASN A 151 0.06 -20.60 2.57
C ASN A 151 1.53 -20.71 3.00
N TYR A 152 1.97 -19.87 3.94
CA TYR A 152 3.39 -19.78 4.29
C TYR A 152 3.76 -20.55 5.56
N GLY A 153 2.80 -21.15 6.26
CA GLY A 153 3.05 -21.89 7.50
C GLY A 153 3.70 -21.04 8.60
N MET A 154 3.42 -19.74 8.65
CA MET A 154 4.05 -18.80 9.59
C MET A 154 3.33 -18.69 10.95
N SER A 155 2.36 -19.57 11.21
CA SER A 155 1.71 -19.74 12.51
C SER A 155 2.07 -21.09 13.13
N GLU A 156 2.61 -21.06 14.35
CA GLU A 156 2.97 -22.26 15.11
C GLU A 156 1.76 -23.13 15.44
N LYS A 157 0.59 -22.51 15.69
CA LYS A 157 -0.65 -23.24 16.03
C LYS A 157 -1.30 -23.88 14.82
N ALA A 158 -1.24 -23.23 13.66
CA ALA A 158 -1.75 -23.81 12.41
C ALA A 158 -0.78 -24.87 11.84
N GLY A 159 0.50 -24.83 12.24
CA GLY A 159 1.56 -25.73 11.83
C GLY A 159 2.17 -25.37 10.46
N PHE A 160 3.24 -26.09 10.10
CA PHE A 160 3.96 -25.91 8.83
C PHE A 160 3.25 -26.60 7.66
N ARG A 161 2.10 -26.07 7.27
CA ARG A 161 1.31 -26.59 6.15
C ARG A 161 0.94 -25.47 5.18
N THR A 162 0.69 -25.87 3.94
CA THR A 162 0.10 -25.00 2.92
C THR A 162 -1.27 -25.54 2.52
N GLN A 163 -2.18 -24.65 2.14
CA GLN A 163 -3.36 -25.04 1.37
C GLN A 163 -2.90 -25.46 -0.03
N HIS A 164 -3.20 -26.70 -0.44
CA HIS A 164 -2.80 -27.22 -1.76
C HIS A 164 -3.85 -26.90 -2.85
N GLU A 165 -5.10 -26.61 -2.49
CA GLU A 165 -6.17 -26.20 -3.41
C GLU A 165 -7.10 -25.16 -2.75
N GLU A 166 -7.49 -24.11 -3.50
CA GLU A 166 -8.41 -23.05 -3.01
C GLU A 166 -9.76 -23.59 -2.51
N LYS A 167 -10.15 -24.80 -2.94
CA LYS A 167 -11.45 -25.42 -2.65
C LYS A 167 -11.43 -26.50 -1.57
N THR A 168 -10.29 -26.79 -0.94
CA THR A 168 -10.27 -27.75 0.18
C THR A 168 -10.90 -27.10 1.41
N GLU A 169 -12.11 -27.50 1.77
CA GLU A 169 -12.72 -27.09 3.03
C GLU A 169 -11.91 -27.66 4.20
N TYR A 170 -11.45 -26.78 5.08
CA TYR A 170 -10.83 -27.19 6.34
C TYR A 170 -11.87 -27.87 7.23
N SER A 171 -11.43 -28.81 8.07
CA SER A 171 -12.29 -29.28 9.16
C SER A 171 -12.69 -28.10 10.06
N PRO A 172 -13.88 -28.10 10.68
CA PRO A 172 -14.35 -26.95 11.46
C PRO A 172 -13.35 -26.47 12.52
N GLY A 173 -12.73 -27.39 13.27
CA GLY A 173 -11.72 -27.02 14.26
C GLY A 173 -10.44 -26.46 13.65
N THR A 174 -10.09 -26.85 12.42
CA THR A 174 -8.96 -26.29 11.69
C THR A 174 -9.25 -24.88 11.19
N ALA A 175 -10.45 -24.66 10.64
CA ALA A 175 -10.91 -23.35 10.19
C ALA A 175 -10.90 -22.34 11.36
N GLU A 176 -11.43 -22.76 12.52
CA GLU A 176 -11.44 -21.93 13.74
C GLU A 176 -10.02 -21.54 14.20
N ILE A 177 -9.06 -22.47 14.17
CA ILE A 177 -7.66 -22.16 14.50
C ILE A 177 -7.08 -21.14 13.52
N ILE A 178 -7.34 -21.30 12.22
CA ILE A 178 -6.85 -20.38 11.19
C ILE A 178 -7.43 -18.99 11.40
N ASP A 179 -8.75 -18.88 11.57
CA ASP A 179 -9.42 -17.59 11.76
C ASP A 179 -8.94 -16.89 13.04
N ASN A 180 -8.75 -17.63 14.12
CA ASN A 180 -8.19 -17.10 15.36
C ASN A 180 -6.75 -16.60 15.19
N GLU A 181 -5.91 -17.31 14.42
CA GLU A 181 -4.54 -16.89 14.17
C GLU A 181 -4.45 -15.69 13.21
N VAL A 182 -5.32 -15.61 12.20
CA VAL A 182 -5.44 -14.43 11.34
C VAL A 182 -5.88 -13.23 12.18
N LYS A 183 -6.92 -13.39 13.00
CA LYS A 183 -7.38 -12.34 13.92
C LYS A 183 -6.27 -11.89 14.87
N ARG A 184 -5.50 -12.83 15.43
CA ARG A 184 -4.36 -12.54 16.31
C ARG A 184 -3.24 -11.76 15.61
N LEU A 185 -3.06 -11.91 14.30
CA LEU A 185 -2.08 -11.12 13.54
C LEU A 185 -2.57 -9.71 13.24
N LEU A 186 -3.88 -9.48 13.21
CA LEU A 186 -4.50 -8.19 12.90
C LEU A 186 -4.78 -7.33 14.16
N GLN A 187 -4.55 -7.86 15.36
CA GLN A 187 -4.81 -7.22 16.66
C GLN A 187 -3.53 -7.14 17.49
#